data_AF-A0A5B8MNM3-F1
#
_entry.id   AF-A0A5B8MNM3-F1
#
_cell.length_a   1.000
_cell.length_b   1.000
_cell.length_c   1.000
_cell.angle_alpha   90.00
_cell.angle_beta   90.00
_cell.angle_gamma   90.00
#
_symmetry.space_group_name_H-M   'P 1'
#
loop_
_entity.id
_entity.type
_entity.pdbx_description
1 polymer ?
#
loop_
_entity_poly.entity_id
_entity_poly.type
_entity_poly.pdbx_seq_one_letter_code
_entity_poly.pdbx_strand_id
1 'polypeptide(L)'
;MSTRTRHEDEEGARSKRRKQQTRNRDAEKEKDAKRRRATGGETGKWKWKWKWNPGDLQRLRVDFPGILPREVDGTRYEGYLSVRRRAYWISLSGIPPLKGQAKEGTTVRGREESTHSPAVSVRLCEELERVLTSTRKKEEVFERRLRESRSLHGFLVEVSTMVEKAVWKETSSTPAASASASIRLAEELREIGASGGVAMEAKDLSFIQFKVKDVLGRDHAMGARISAAYPREAPKLFAKLPIPLVPDGKDGGGGGWLKAAVSTFQRVVRDLHPFWKLMSGLERAVVLEGAAGDAHRRVAVSRSVSLHVEFPEPLAPLPFTPSNPAITLLGPAGEVTGLETKISAFWAGHPSGTPETDLVGLLESMLGARLPLSSGAGSGSPEADKPICGICYSDILGGISCENPKCDYLFHKECLLEWLQSDQSSRQTFNTWFGVCPYCSDPIVCKTVL
;
A
#
# COMPACT_ATOMS: atom_id res chain seq x y z
N MET A 1 16.82 12.70 -62.05
CA MET A 1 17.95 12.09 -61.31
C MET A 1 18.23 12.71 -59.93
N SER A 2 17.52 13.77 -59.49
CA SER A 2 17.86 14.50 -58.25
C SER A 2 17.04 14.11 -56.99
N THR A 3 16.01 13.28 -57.14
CA THR A 3 15.12 12.87 -56.02
C THR A 3 15.49 11.53 -55.40
N ARG A 4 16.17 10.65 -56.15
CA ARG A 4 16.57 9.31 -55.67
C ARG A 4 17.77 9.37 -54.72
N THR A 5 18.74 10.23 -55.02
CA THR A 5 19.91 10.51 -54.16
C THR A 5 19.52 11.08 -52.80
N ARG A 6 18.50 11.95 -52.76
CA ARG A 6 18.05 12.58 -51.50
C ARG A 6 17.36 11.59 -50.55
N HIS A 7 16.69 10.58 -51.09
CA HIS A 7 16.04 9.53 -50.32
C HIS A 7 17.06 8.51 -49.76
N GLU A 8 18.09 8.20 -50.54
CA GLU A 8 19.21 7.33 -50.11
C GLU A 8 20.06 8.00 -49.00
N ASP A 9 20.25 9.33 -49.06
CA ASP A 9 20.95 10.09 -48.02
C ASP A 9 20.18 10.14 -46.70
N GLU A 10 18.84 10.28 -46.74
CA GLU A 10 18.00 10.27 -45.53
C GLU A 10 17.90 8.88 -44.88
N GLU A 11 17.86 7.81 -45.68
CA GLU A 11 17.92 6.43 -45.17
C GLU A 11 19.28 6.13 -44.53
N GLY A 12 20.38 6.60 -45.16
CA GLY A 12 21.71 6.52 -44.60
C GLY A 12 21.83 7.25 -43.26
N ALA A 13 21.23 8.43 -43.13
CA ALA A 13 21.19 9.21 -41.89
C ALA A 13 20.36 8.54 -40.79
N ARG A 14 19.20 7.96 -41.13
CA ARG A 14 18.36 7.19 -40.17
C ARG A 14 19.07 5.92 -39.70
N SER A 15 19.74 5.20 -40.61
CA SER A 15 20.51 4.00 -40.28
C SER A 15 21.68 4.32 -39.33
N LYS A 16 22.39 5.44 -39.56
CA LYS A 16 23.44 5.94 -38.66
C LYS A 16 22.90 6.32 -37.28
N ARG A 17 21.74 6.99 -37.19
CA ARG A 17 21.10 7.32 -35.91
C ARG A 17 20.67 6.08 -35.14
N ARG A 18 20.11 5.07 -35.83
CA ARG A 18 19.73 3.79 -35.22
C ARG A 18 20.95 3.07 -34.64
N LYS A 19 22.04 2.98 -35.40
CA LYS A 19 23.32 2.40 -34.93
C LYS A 19 23.91 3.15 -33.74
N GLN A 20 23.82 4.48 -33.72
CA GLN A 20 24.28 5.28 -32.58
C GLN A 20 23.42 5.04 -31.33
N GLN A 21 22.09 4.93 -31.49
CA GLN A 21 21.19 4.60 -30.38
C GLN A 21 21.44 3.20 -29.82
N THR A 22 21.68 2.18 -30.65
CA THR A 22 22.04 0.84 -30.16
C THR A 22 23.37 0.86 -29.42
N ARG A 23 24.41 1.52 -29.96
CA ARG A 23 25.70 1.66 -29.28
C ARG A 23 25.59 2.38 -27.93
N ASN A 24 24.73 3.40 -27.83
CA ASN A 24 24.47 4.07 -26.55
C ASN A 24 23.73 3.16 -25.57
N ARG A 25 22.74 2.38 -26.03
CA ARG A 25 22.00 1.41 -25.20
C ARG A 25 22.88 0.26 -24.71
N ASP A 26 23.81 -0.19 -25.55
CA ASP A 26 24.76 -1.25 -25.20
C ASP A 26 25.84 -0.71 -24.28
N ALA A 27 26.28 0.55 -24.45
CA ALA A 27 27.17 1.22 -23.50
C ALA A 27 26.49 1.51 -22.15
N GLU A 28 25.19 1.80 -22.12
CA GLU A 28 24.39 1.93 -20.90
C GLU A 28 24.22 0.58 -20.21
N LYS A 29 23.91 -0.48 -20.96
CA LYS A 29 23.86 -1.85 -20.45
C LYS A 29 25.21 -2.35 -19.95
N GLU A 30 26.31 -1.95 -20.59
CA GLU A 30 27.66 -2.28 -20.11
C GLU A 30 28.04 -1.45 -18.88
N LYS A 31 27.60 -0.19 -18.76
CA LYS A 31 27.71 0.61 -17.54
C LYS A 31 26.85 0.07 -16.41
N ASP A 32 25.64 -0.43 -16.69
CA ASP A 32 24.75 -1.10 -15.74
C ASP A 32 25.26 -2.48 -15.37
N ALA A 33 25.86 -3.23 -16.30
CA ALA A 33 26.55 -4.48 -16.02
C ALA A 33 27.84 -4.27 -15.23
N LYS A 34 28.59 -3.18 -15.47
CA LYS A 34 29.72 -2.74 -14.64
C LYS A 34 29.25 -2.22 -13.27
N ARG A 35 28.10 -1.53 -13.16
CA ARG A 35 27.47 -1.19 -11.86
C ARG A 35 26.98 -2.43 -11.13
N ARG A 36 26.40 -3.42 -11.82
CA ARG A 36 25.97 -4.72 -11.25
C ARG A 36 27.16 -5.61 -10.87
N ARG A 37 28.28 -5.54 -11.60
CA ARG A 37 29.55 -6.20 -11.21
C ARG A 37 30.32 -5.43 -10.13
N ALA A 38 30.18 -4.11 -10.04
CA ALA A 38 30.75 -3.29 -8.97
C ALA A 38 29.90 -3.31 -7.67
N THR A 39 28.61 -3.69 -7.74
CA THR A 39 27.73 -3.95 -6.58
C THR A 39 27.82 -5.40 -6.06
N GLY A 40 28.69 -6.22 -6.66
CA GLY A 40 29.25 -7.43 -6.04
C GLY A 40 30.52 -7.15 -5.22
N GLY A 41 30.87 -5.88 -5.01
CA GLY A 41 31.94 -5.47 -4.11
C GLY A 41 31.41 -5.38 -2.69
N GLU A 42 31.89 -6.27 -1.82
CA GLU A 42 31.71 -6.22 -0.38
C GLU A 42 32.16 -4.87 0.18
N THR A 43 31.25 -3.93 0.40
CA THR A 43 31.53 -2.70 1.12
C THR A 43 31.15 -2.88 2.59
N GLY A 44 32.15 -2.87 3.47
CA GLY A 44 31.98 -2.78 4.93
C GLY A 44 31.99 -4.11 5.70
N LYS A 45 32.99 -4.98 5.50
CA LYS A 45 33.27 -6.08 6.44
C LYS A 45 34.09 -5.58 7.63
N TRP A 46 33.40 -5.15 8.66
CA TRP A 46 33.97 -4.84 9.97
C TRP A 46 34.17 -6.18 10.76
N LYS A 47 35.19 -6.32 11.64
CA LYS A 47 35.39 -7.56 12.45
C LYS A 47 35.67 -7.28 13.94
N TRP A 48 34.89 -7.84 14.88
CA TRP A 48 35.12 -7.72 16.35
C TRP A 48 34.44 -8.85 17.16
N LYS A 49 34.68 -8.89 18.49
CA LYS A 49 34.20 -9.94 19.42
C LYS A 49 33.14 -9.37 20.38
N TRP A 50 31.91 -9.86 20.32
CA TRP A 50 30.88 -9.58 21.33
C TRP A 50 30.88 -10.64 22.44
N LYS A 51 30.35 -10.28 23.61
CA LYS A 51 30.04 -11.23 24.69
C LYS A 51 28.59 -11.02 25.11
N TRP A 52 27.88 -12.11 25.40
CA TRP A 52 26.58 -12.04 26.07
C TRP A 52 26.80 -11.75 27.55
N ASN A 53 26.22 -10.67 28.08
CA ASN A 53 26.11 -10.47 29.52
C ASN A 53 24.79 -11.05 30.03
N PRO A 54 24.71 -11.44 31.32
CA PRO A 54 23.44 -11.88 31.93
C PRO A 54 22.35 -10.82 31.74
N GLY A 55 21.19 -11.23 31.22
CA GLY A 55 20.03 -10.35 31.00
C GLY A 55 20.00 -9.61 29.67
N ASP A 56 21.05 -9.65 28.84
CA ASP A 56 21.09 -8.95 27.54
C ASP A 56 19.98 -9.42 26.59
N LEU A 57 19.61 -10.71 26.60
CA LEU A 57 18.49 -11.23 25.82
C LEU A 57 17.13 -10.70 26.27
N GLN A 58 16.92 -10.59 27.58
CA GLN A 58 15.66 -10.07 28.12
C GLN A 58 15.53 -8.58 27.76
N ARG A 59 16.61 -7.81 27.91
CA ARG A 59 16.66 -6.39 27.51
C ARG A 59 16.49 -6.21 26.01
N LEU A 60 17.10 -7.07 25.19
CA LEU A 60 16.93 -7.05 23.73
C LEU A 60 15.46 -7.24 23.34
N ARG A 61 14.75 -8.18 23.98
CA ARG A 61 13.32 -8.43 23.72
C ARG A 61 12.42 -7.26 24.15
N VAL A 62 12.78 -6.56 25.23
CA VAL A 62 11.99 -5.43 25.77
C VAL A 62 12.26 -4.15 24.97
N ASP A 63 13.53 -3.82 24.76
CA ASP A 63 13.94 -2.53 24.16
C ASP A 63 13.89 -2.57 22.62
N PHE A 64 14.04 -3.76 22.02
CA PHE A 64 14.07 -3.95 20.58
C PHE A 64 13.21 -5.16 20.14
N PRO A 65 11.89 -5.15 20.40
CA PRO A 65 11.01 -6.29 20.10
C PRO A 65 10.96 -6.64 18.60
N GLY A 66 11.27 -5.66 17.74
CA GLY A 66 11.32 -5.83 16.29
C GLY A 66 12.59 -6.52 15.76
N ILE A 67 13.56 -6.86 16.60
CA ILE A 67 14.83 -7.51 16.20
C ILE A 67 14.84 -8.94 16.74
N LEU A 68 14.73 -9.92 15.84
CA LEU A 68 14.52 -11.32 16.19
C LEU A 68 15.69 -12.19 15.72
N PRO A 69 16.00 -13.30 16.42
CA PRO A 69 16.95 -14.27 15.93
C PRO A 69 16.39 -14.93 14.66
N ARG A 70 17.24 -15.03 13.62
CA ARG A 70 16.92 -15.76 12.38
C ARG A 70 17.36 -17.22 12.43
N GLU A 71 18.32 -17.52 13.29
CA GLU A 71 18.89 -18.85 13.47
C GLU A 71 18.68 -19.31 14.91
N VAL A 72 18.45 -20.62 15.09
CA VAL A 72 18.10 -21.23 16.39
C VAL A 72 19.24 -21.07 17.41
N ASP A 73 20.47 -21.00 16.95
CA ASP A 73 21.67 -20.81 17.78
C ASP A 73 21.91 -19.34 18.20
N GLY A 74 21.11 -18.41 17.68
CA GLY A 74 21.23 -16.98 17.96
C GLY A 74 22.48 -16.33 17.36
N THR A 75 23.06 -16.89 16.30
CA THR A 75 24.25 -16.31 15.65
C THR A 75 23.92 -15.22 14.64
N ARG A 76 22.64 -15.12 14.24
CA ARG A 76 22.10 -14.08 13.37
C ARG A 76 20.82 -13.47 13.93
N TYR A 77 20.78 -12.13 13.96
CA TYR A 77 19.60 -11.35 14.32
C TYR A 77 19.21 -10.43 13.16
N GLU A 78 17.92 -10.26 12.95
CA GLU A 78 17.39 -9.43 11.88
C GLU A 78 16.05 -8.85 12.28
N GLY A 79 15.79 -7.64 11.79
CA GLY A 79 14.49 -7.02 11.94
C GLY A 79 14.55 -5.51 11.81
N TYR A 80 13.62 -4.84 12.46
CA TYR A 80 13.44 -3.40 12.34
C TYR A 80 13.82 -2.69 13.63
N LEU A 81 14.78 -1.77 13.51
CA LEU A 81 15.12 -0.81 14.55
C LEU A 81 14.15 0.37 14.47
N SER A 82 13.23 0.44 15.42
CA SER A 82 12.27 1.55 15.50
C SER A 82 12.87 2.73 16.25
N VAL A 83 13.00 3.85 15.56
CA VAL A 83 13.47 5.12 16.11
C VAL A 83 12.42 6.19 15.84
N ARG A 84 11.77 6.67 16.91
CA ARG A 84 10.61 7.58 16.84
C ARG A 84 9.45 7.01 16.02
N ARG A 85 9.14 7.62 14.86
CA ARG A 85 8.06 7.23 13.94
C ARG A 85 8.58 6.54 12.66
N ARG A 86 9.85 6.13 12.65
CA ARG A 86 10.47 5.44 11.50
C ARG A 86 11.04 4.10 11.97
N ALA A 87 11.02 3.14 11.06
CA ALA A 87 11.54 1.79 11.28
C ALA A 87 12.60 1.50 10.23
N TYR A 88 13.79 1.11 10.67
CA TYR A 88 14.95 0.87 9.80
C TYR A 88 15.34 -0.59 9.85
N TRP A 89 15.43 -1.25 8.69
CA TRP A 89 15.86 -2.64 8.64
C TRP A 89 17.36 -2.78 8.94
N ILE A 90 17.70 -3.75 9.79
CA ILE A 90 19.07 -4.09 10.18
C ILE A 90 19.23 -5.61 10.28
N SER A 91 20.37 -6.12 9.81
CA SER A 91 20.76 -7.52 9.93
C SER A 91 22.17 -7.64 10.53
N LEU A 92 22.31 -8.47 11.55
CA LEU A 92 23.53 -8.69 12.30
C LEU A 92 23.85 -10.18 12.24
N SER A 93 25.04 -10.56 11.81
CA SER A 93 25.46 -11.96 11.71
C SER A 93 26.87 -12.15 12.23
N GLY A 94 27.25 -13.38 12.60
CA GLY A 94 28.53 -13.66 13.25
C GLY A 94 28.55 -13.34 14.75
N ILE A 95 27.37 -13.31 15.38
CA ILE A 95 27.20 -13.13 16.83
C ILE A 95 27.55 -14.46 17.53
N PRO A 96 28.26 -14.46 18.68
CA PRO A 96 28.53 -15.70 19.39
C PRO A 96 27.23 -16.43 19.78
N PRO A 97 27.18 -17.76 19.66
CA PRO A 97 25.98 -18.53 19.99
C PRO A 97 25.64 -18.39 21.47
N LEU A 98 24.34 -18.46 21.77
CA LEU A 98 23.84 -18.39 23.13
C LEU A 98 24.29 -19.61 23.93
N LYS A 99 25.03 -19.39 25.02
CA LYS A 99 25.44 -20.49 25.91
C LYS A 99 24.20 -21.12 26.54
N GLY A 100 23.89 -22.36 26.15
CA GLY A 100 22.80 -23.15 26.72
C GLY A 100 21.96 -24.00 25.76
N GLN A 101 22.19 -23.98 24.44
CA GLN A 101 21.45 -24.84 23.49
C GLN A 101 22.31 -25.54 22.43
N ALA A 102 23.56 -25.88 22.75
CA ALA A 102 24.23 -26.94 22.01
C ALA A 102 23.65 -28.28 22.51
N LYS A 103 22.60 -28.79 21.84
CA LYS A 103 22.17 -30.18 22.05
C LYS A 103 23.29 -31.09 21.54
N GLU A 104 23.79 -31.94 22.43
CA GLU A 104 24.56 -33.12 22.07
C GLU A 104 23.76 -33.93 21.04
N GLY A 105 24.42 -34.31 19.94
CA GLY A 105 23.88 -35.30 19.01
C GLY A 105 23.48 -34.80 17.61
N THR A 106 24.41 -34.18 16.88
CA THR A 106 24.45 -34.37 15.42
C THR A 106 25.91 -34.37 14.95
N THR A 107 26.43 -35.56 14.65
CA THR A 107 27.70 -35.76 13.96
C THR A 107 27.59 -35.24 12.53
N VAL A 108 27.96 -33.97 12.32
CA VAL A 108 28.29 -33.47 10.98
C VAL A 108 29.76 -33.78 10.73
N ARG A 109 30.01 -34.75 9.85
CA ARG A 109 31.34 -35.08 9.35
C ARG A 109 31.97 -33.85 8.68
N GLY A 110 33.23 -33.60 9.05
CA GLY A 110 34.21 -32.91 8.21
C GLY A 110 34.03 -31.40 8.10
N ARG A 111 34.46 -30.66 9.12
CA ARG A 111 35.07 -29.35 8.90
C ARG A 111 36.24 -29.20 9.83
N GLU A 112 37.43 -29.16 9.23
CA GLU A 112 38.70 -28.88 9.88
C GLU A 112 38.56 -27.68 10.84
N GLU A 113 39.18 -27.84 12.02
CA GLU A 113 39.48 -26.77 12.96
C GLU A 113 40.22 -25.64 12.24
N SER A 114 39.44 -24.71 11.70
CA SER A 114 39.92 -23.43 11.21
C SER A 114 39.80 -22.45 12.37
N THR A 115 40.95 -21.99 12.84
CA THR A 115 41.22 -21.07 13.95
C THR A 115 40.71 -19.64 13.72
N HIS A 116 39.56 -19.48 13.06
CA HIS A 116 38.96 -18.18 12.78
C HIS A 116 37.57 -18.06 13.42
N SER A 117 37.52 -17.40 14.59
CA SER A 117 36.26 -16.95 15.20
C SER A 117 35.47 -16.06 14.23
N PRO A 118 34.14 -16.20 14.13
CA PRO A 118 33.34 -15.41 13.20
C PRO A 118 33.36 -13.94 13.59
N ALA A 119 33.65 -13.09 12.62
CA ALA A 119 33.56 -11.66 12.76
C ALA A 119 32.10 -11.23 12.68
N VAL A 120 31.63 -10.44 13.66
CA VAL A 120 30.30 -9.82 13.59
C VAL A 120 30.25 -8.93 12.35
N SER A 121 29.23 -9.09 11.51
CA SER A 121 28.96 -8.24 10.34
C SER A 121 27.58 -7.62 10.46
N VAL A 122 27.49 -6.36 10.04
CA VAL A 122 26.26 -5.55 10.09
C VAL A 122 25.87 -5.17 8.68
N ARG A 123 24.60 -5.40 8.33
CA ARG A 123 23.97 -4.91 7.12
C ARG A 123 22.84 -3.97 7.49
N LEU A 124 22.82 -2.82 6.83
CA LEU A 124 21.86 -1.74 7.05
C LEU A 124 21.02 -1.57 5.77
N CYS A 125 19.79 -1.09 5.90
CA CYS A 125 19.09 -0.58 4.74
C CYS A 125 19.72 0.73 4.25
N GLU A 126 19.50 1.06 2.97
CA GLU A 126 20.10 2.23 2.32
C GLU A 126 19.81 3.55 3.06
N GLU A 127 18.60 3.69 3.63
CA GLU A 127 18.24 4.88 4.41
C GLU A 127 19.05 4.99 5.71
N LEU A 128 19.21 3.88 6.44
CA LEU A 128 19.96 3.85 7.69
C LEU A 128 21.46 4.02 7.46
N GLU A 129 21.99 3.39 6.42
CA GLU A 129 23.37 3.58 5.98
C GLU A 129 23.62 5.04 5.66
N ARG A 130 22.79 5.67 4.83
CA ARG A 130 22.89 7.11 4.52
C ARG A 130 22.88 7.98 5.78
N VAL A 131 22.06 7.67 6.79
CA VAL A 131 21.98 8.46 8.04
C VAL A 131 23.27 8.36 8.87
N LEU A 132 23.83 7.16 8.96
CA LEU A 132 24.98 6.83 9.81
C LEU A 132 26.33 7.13 9.13
N THR A 133 26.42 7.03 7.80
CA THR A 133 27.64 7.27 7.01
C THR A 133 27.56 8.55 6.17
N SER A 134 26.58 9.42 6.43
CA SER A 134 26.36 10.67 5.66
C SER A 134 27.59 11.58 5.57
N THR A 135 28.53 11.48 6.51
CA THR A 135 29.81 12.18 6.51
C THR A 135 30.90 11.25 7.03
N ARG A 136 32.13 11.44 6.55
CA ARG A 136 33.32 10.67 6.98
C ARG A 136 33.50 10.65 8.50
N LYS A 137 33.24 11.78 9.17
CA LYS A 137 33.30 11.89 10.64
C LYS A 137 32.23 11.03 11.34
N LYS A 138 31.04 10.87 10.76
CA LYS A 138 29.99 10.01 11.34
C LYS A 138 30.28 8.54 11.08
N GLU A 139 30.81 8.21 9.91
CA GLU A 139 31.26 6.87 9.56
C GLU A 139 32.35 6.40 10.55
N GLU A 140 33.38 7.23 10.80
CA GLU A 140 34.42 6.95 11.80
C GLU A 140 33.85 6.80 13.23
N VAL A 141 32.82 7.58 13.59
CA VAL A 141 32.14 7.45 14.89
C VAL A 141 31.33 6.15 14.95
N PHE A 142 30.63 5.79 13.89
CA PHE A 142 29.85 4.55 13.81
C PHE A 142 30.76 3.33 13.90
N GLU A 143 31.87 3.31 13.15
CA GLU A 143 32.89 2.26 13.23
C GLU A 143 33.53 2.14 14.61
N ARG A 144 33.81 3.28 15.25
CA ARG A 144 34.35 3.29 16.60
C ARG A 144 33.35 2.73 17.63
N ARG A 145 32.08 3.12 17.53
CA ARG A 145 30.99 2.62 18.39
C ARG A 145 30.74 1.13 18.19
N LEU A 146 30.78 0.68 16.93
CA LEU A 146 30.76 -0.73 16.56
C LEU A 146 31.90 -1.53 17.20
N ARG A 147 33.10 -0.94 17.26
CA ARG A 147 34.31 -1.54 17.86
C ARG A 147 34.31 -1.53 19.39
N GLU A 148 33.77 -0.48 20.01
CA GLU A 148 33.72 -0.30 21.47
C GLU A 148 32.55 -1.04 22.13
N SER A 149 31.51 -1.37 21.35
CA SER A 149 30.32 -2.08 21.80
C SER A 149 30.63 -3.49 22.30
N ARG A 150 30.25 -3.79 23.55
CA ARG A 150 30.55 -5.05 24.24
C ARG A 150 29.48 -6.13 24.08
N SER A 151 28.25 -5.76 23.69
CA SER A 151 27.12 -6.66 23.47
C SER A 151 26.22 -6.17 22.33
N LEU A 152 25.38 -7.07 21.81
CA LEU A 152 24.36 -6.78 20.79
C LEU A 152 23.39 -5.69 21.25
N HIS A 153 22.88 -5.79 22.48
CA HIS A 153 21.98 -4.80 23.06
C HIS A 153 22.65 -3.42 23.16
N GLY A 154 23.86 -3.36 23.73
CA GLY A 154 24.60 -2.10 23.85
C GLY A 154 24.88 -1.45 22.50
N PHE A 155 25.21 -2.25 21.50
CA PHE A 155 25.37 -1.77 20.13
C PHE A 155 24.09 -1.15 19.57
N LEU A 156 22.95 -1.83 19.70
CA LEU A 156 21.66 -1.32 19.20
C LEU A 156 21.22 -0.04 19.90
N VAL A 157 21.52 0.11 21.20
CA VAL A 157 21.32 1.37 21.93
C VAL A 157 22.18 2.48 21.34
N GLU A 158 23.48 2.23 21.12
CA GLU A 158 24.36 3.22 20.51
C GLU A 158 23.90 3.63 19.10
N VAL A 159 23.53 2.67 18.26
CA VAL A 159 22.98 2.94 16.92
C VAL A 159 21.68 3.73 17.01
N SER A 160 20.75 3.34 17.88
CA SER A 160 19.49 4.06 18.09
C SER A 160 19.77 5.52 18.47
N THR A 161 20.65 5.77 19.44
CA THR A 161 21.00 7.16 19.85
C THR A 161 21.67 7.97 18.74
N MET A 162 22.47 7.33 17.87
CA MET A 162 23.09 7.99 16.71
C MET A 162 22.05 8.36 15.66
N VAL A 163 21.12 7.45 15.36
CA VAL A 163 19.99 7.70 14.46
C VAL A 163 19.08 8.77 15.04
N GLU A 164 18.75 8.73 16.33
CA GLU A 164 17.95 9.75 17.00
C GLU A 164 18.57 11.14 16.89
N LYS A 165 19.88 11.26 17.11
CA LYS A 165 20.60 12.54 16.98
C LYS A 165 20.66 13.02 15.53
N ALA A 166 20.81 12.11 14.58
CA ALA A 166 20.85 12.44 13.16
C ALA A 166 19.46 12.86 12.64
N VAL A 167 18.40 12.12 13.00
CA VAL A 167 17.00 12.43 12.69
C VAL A 167 16.57 13.71 13.40
N TRP A 168 16.98 13.93 14.66
CA TRP A 168 16.75 15.19 15.36
C TRP A 168 17.38 16.35 14.60
N LYS A 169 18.64 16.21 14.17
CA LYS A 169 19.30 17.21 13.32
C LYS A 169 18.58 17.39 12.00
N GLU A 170 18.21 16.36 11.25
CA GLU A 170 17.41 16.53 10.01
C GLU A 170 16.08 17.24 10.26
N THR A 171 15.43 17.01 11.40
CA THR A 171 14.18 17.67 11.78
C THR A 171 14.39 19.11 12.29
N SER A 172 15.60 19.44 12.77
CA SER A 172 15.99 20.78 13.27
C SER A 172 16.93 21.54 12.33
N SER A 173 17.35 20.92 11.23
CA SER A 173 18.22 21.42 10.16
C SER A 173 17.56 21.35 8.79
N THR A 174 16.25 21.06 8.71
CA THR A 174 15.42 21.80 7.75
C THR A 174 15.65 23.27 8.06
N PRO A 175 16.09 24.11 7.10
CA PRO A 175 16.15 25.53 7.35
C PRO A 175 14.79 25.93 7.91
N ALA A 176 14.78 26.62 9.06
CA ALA A 176 13.58 27.28 9.53
C ALA A 176 12.98 27.97 8.30
N ALA A 177 11.70 27.70 8.02
CA ALA A 177 11.01 28.34 6.91
C ALA A 177 11.40 29.82 6.95
N SER A 178 12.05 30.31 5.89
CA SER A 178 12.49 31.71 5.82
C SER A 178 11.31 32.56 6.28
N ALA A 179 11.52 33.64 7.04
CA ALA A 179 10.42 34.49 7.49
C ALA A 179 9.48 34.85 6.31
N SER A 180 10.05 35.01 5.11
CA SER A 180 9.31 35.19 3.86
C SER A 180 8.43 34.01 3.41
N ALA A 181 8.81 32.76 3.65
CA ALA A 181 8.00 31.57 3.36
C ALA A 181 6.82 31.44 4.33
N SER A 182 7.04 31.69 5.62
CA SER A 182 5.99 31.68 6.64
C SER A 182 4.98 32.81 6.44
N ILE A 183 5.44 34.01 6.07
CA ILE A 183 4.58 35.14 5.73
C ILE A 183 3.71 34.80 4.53
N ARG A 184 4.29 34.27 3.44
CA ARG A 184 3.51 33.87 2.25
C ARG A 184 2.47 32.80 2.57
N LEU A 185 2.83 31.79 3.36
CA LEU A 185 1.88 30.78 3.80
C LEU A 185 0.75 31.41 4.61
N ALA A 186 1.05 32.29 5.57
CA ALA A 186 0.04 32.96 6.37
C ALA A 186 -0.89 33.86 5.55
N GLU A 187 -0.38 34.55 4.53
CA GLU A 187 -1.17 35.33 3.58
C GLU A 187 -2.14 34.44 2.80
N GLU A 188 -1.64 33.32 2.26
CA GLU A 188 -2.46 32.38 1.51
C GLU A 188 -3.56 31.73 2.37
N LEU A 189 -3.23 31.36 3.61
CA LEU A 189 -4.21 30.84 4.57
C LEU A 189 -5.27 31.89 4.93
N ARG A 190 -4.88 33.16 5.05
CA ARG A 190 -5.81 34.27 5.29
C ARG A 190 -6.77 34.45 4.12
N GLU A 191 -6.27 34.38 2.88
CA GLU A 191 -7.10 34.46 1.68
C GLU A 191 -8.10 33.29 1.58
N ILE A 192 -7.65 32.07 1.92
CA ILE A 192 -8.52 30.88 1.96
C ILE A 192 -9.62 31.09 3.01
N GLY A 193 -9.25 31.53 4.22
CA GLY A 193 -10.21 31.81 5.30
C GLY A 193 -11.20 32.92 4.96
N ALA A 194 -10.76 33.97 4.25
CA ALA A 194 -11.62 35.07 3.81
C ALA A 194 -12.59 34.67 2.69
N SER A 195 -12.24 33.68 1.86
CA SER A 195 -13.09 33.18 0.78
C SER A 195 -14.32 32.40 1.29
N GLY A 196 -14.27 31.93 2.55
CA GLY A 196 -15.37 31.21 3.20
C GLY A 196 -15.59 29.79 2.67
N GLY A 197 -16.51 29.05 3.31
CA GLY A 197 -16.89 27.70 2.89
C GLY A 197 -15.87 26.60 3.18
N VAL A 198 -14.84 26.89 3.99
CA VAL A 198 -13.81 25.93 4.42
C VAL A 198 -13.49 26.17 5.88
N ALA A 199 -13.57 25.12 6.70
CA ALA A 199 -13.02 25.15 8.05
C ALA A 199 -11.56 24.67 8.01
N MET A 200 -10.70 25.31 8.81
CA MET A 200 -9.26 25.05 8.83
C MET A 200 -8.82 24.64 10.22
N GLU A 201 -8.08 23.53 10.29
CA GLU A 201 -7.49 23.01 11.52
C GLU A 201 -6.00 22.77 11.29
N ALA A 202 -5.15 23.43 12.07
CA ALA A 202 -3.70 23.26 12.02
C ALA A 202 -3.15 23.10 13.44
N LYS A 203 -2.39 22.03 13.67
CA LYS A 203 -1.62 21.86 14.91
C LYS A 203 -0.29 22.60 14.84
N ASP A 204 0.29 22.63 13.65
CA ASP A 204 1.49 23.36 13.29
C ASP A 204 1.39 23.77 11.81
N LEU A 205 2.29 24.63 11.33
CA LEU A 205 2.31 25.06 9.92
C LEU A 205 2.88 24.00 8.95
N SER A 206 3.24 22.81 9.46
CA SER A 206 3.75 21.70 8.62
C SER A 206 2.63 20.80 8.12
N PHE A 207 1.48 20.78 8.81
CA PHE A 207 0.29 20.05 8.39
C PHE A 207 -0.99 20.84 8.69
N ILE A 208 -1.76 21.08 7.64
CA ILE A 208 -3.00 21.86 7.69
C ILE A 208 -4.12 21.00 7.13
N GLN A 209 -5.21 20.87 7.86
CA GLN A 209 -6.41 20.17 7.43
C GLN A 209 -7.50 21.18 7.06
N PHE A 210 -8.08 20.98 5.88
CA PHE A 210 -9.20 21.74 5.34
C PHE A 210 -10.44 20.85 5.36
N LYS A 211 -11.55 21.37 5.88
CA LYS A 211 -12.85 20.67 5.91
C LYS A 211 -13.86 21.45 5.08
N VAL A 212 -14.56 20.75 4.21
CA VAL A 212 -15.61 21.28 3.33
C VAL A 212 -16.87 20.47 3.55
N LYS A 213 -18.01 21.14 3.67
CA LYS A 213 -19.31 20.47 3.68
C LYS A 213 -19.82 20.31 2.26
N ASP A 214 -20.33 19.13 1.91
CA ASP A 214 -21.10 18.97 0.67
C ASP A 214 -22.52 19.53 0.81
N VAL A 215 -23.31 19.44 -0.26
CA VAL A 215 -24.69 19.95 -0.30
C VAL A 215 -25.65 19.23 0.66
N LEU A 216 -25.27 18.07 1.20
CA LEU A 216 -26.02 17.35 2.24
C LEU A 216 -25.47 17.63 3.64
N GLY A 217 -24.49 18.52 3.77
CA GLY A 217 -23.88 18.90 5.04
C GLY A 217 -22.83 17.91 5.57
N ARG A 218 -22.45 16.89 4.79
CA ARG A 218 -21.44 15.90 5.18
C ARG A 218 -20.05 16.52 5.09
N ASP A 219 -19.22 16.24 6.08
CA ASP A 219 -17.86 16.78 6.14
C ASP A 219 -16.90 15.96 5.28
N HIS A 220 -16.14 16.65 4.44
CA HIS A 220 -15.06 16.12 3.61
C HIS A 220 -13.76 16.79 4.02
N ALA A 221 -12.68 16.02 4.14
CA ALA A 221 -11.39 16.53 4.61
C ALA A 221 -10.28 16.39 3.56
N MET A 222 -9.49 17.45 3.41
CA MET A 222 -8.23 17.47 2.70
C MET A 222 -7.11 17.90 3.65
N GLY A 223 -6.11 17.05 3.83
CA GLY A 223 -4.85 17.39 4.48
C GLY A 223 -3.82 17.93 3.49
N ALA A 224 -3.06 18.93 3.90
CA ALA A 224 -1.91 19.46 3.16
C ALA A 224 -0.68 19.44 4.05
N ARG A 225 0.38 18.78 3.59
CA ARG A 225 1.68 18.77 4.26
C ARG A 225 2.64 19.74 3.58
N ILE A 226 3.10 20.71 4.35
CA ILE A 226 3.96 21.80 3.89
C ILE A 226 5.42 21.45 4.17
N SER A 227 6.25 21.48 3.12
CA SER A 227 7.69 21.28 3.27
C SER A 227 8.40 22.61 3.56
N ALA A 228 9.62 22.55 4.10
CA ALA A 228 10.45 23.75 4.30
C ALA A 228 10.83 24.46 2.98
N ALA A 229 10.66 23.79 1.83
CA ALA A 229 10.90 24.36 0.52
C ALA A 229 9.69 25.13 -0.04
N TYR A 230 8.56 25.16 0.67
CA TYR A 230 7.40 25.95 0.30
C TYR A 230 7.75 27.44 0.18
N PRO A 231 7.26 28.19 -0.83
CA PRO A 231 6.33 27.78 -1.91
C PRO A 231 7.00 27.28 -3.20
N ARG A 232 8.32 27.03 -3.19
CA ARG A 232 9.04 26.50 -4.37
C ARG A 232 8.62 25.07 -4.70
N GLU A 233 8.34 24.28 -3.68
CA GLU A 233 7.79 22.93 -3.79
C GLU A 233 6.30 22.93 -3.43
N ALA A 234 5.49 22.21 -4.22
CA ALA A 234 4.06 22.05 -3.97
C ALA A 234 3.82 21.25 -2.68
N PRO A 235 2.72 21.53 -1.94
CA PRO A 235 2.38 20.77 -0.76
C PRO A 235 1.95 19.34 -1.15
N LYS A 236 2.22 18.38 -0.25
CA LYS A 236 1.66 17.02 -0.43
C LYS A 236 0.23 17.01 0.06
N LEU A 237 -0.70 16.69 -0.84
CA LEU A 237 -2.13 16.67 -0.56
C LEU A 237 -2.62 15.26 -0.22
N PHE A 238 -3.58 15.17 0.67
CA PHE A 238 -4.22 13.94 1.11
C PHE A 238 -5.71 14.19 1.20
N ALA A 239 -6.52 13.48 0.40
CA ALA A 239 -7.96 13.54 0.51
C ALA A 239 -8.52 12.15 0.23
N LYS A 240 -9.52 11.72 1.00
CA LYS A 240 -10.24 10.49 0.71
C LYS A 240 -11.34 10.80 -0.30
N LEU A 241 -10.97 10.80 -1.58
CA LEU A 241 -11.87 11.04 -2.71
C LEU A 241 -11.84 9.84 -3.65
N PRO A 242 -12.96 9.56 -4.36
CA PRO A 242 -13.03 8.50 -5.37
C PRO A 242 -12.21 8.81 -6.63
N ILE A 243 -11.68 10.04 -6.74
CA ILE A 243 -10.81 10.48 -7.84
C ILE A 243 -9.57 11.19 -7.28
N PRO A 244 -8.44 11.19 -8.02
CA PRO A 244 -7.26 11.97 -7.64
C PRO A 244 -7.58 13.47 -7.58
N LEU A 245 -7.11 14.14 -6.52
CA LEU A 245 -7.18 15.59 -6.43
C LEU A 245 -5.98 16.21 -7.17
N VAL A 246 -6.25 16.81 -8.33
CA VAL A 246 -5.23 17.48 -9.15
C VAL A 246 -5.57 18.97 -9.23
N PRO A 247 -4.90 19.83 -8.44
CA PRO A 247 -5.10 21.27 -8.52
C PRO A 247 -4.64 21.79 -9.88
N ASP A 248 -5.40 22.72 -10.46
CA ASP A 248 -5.05 23.36 -11.71
C ASP A 248 -3.75 24.19 -11.50
N GLY A 249 -2.72 23.88 -12.29
CA GLY A 249 -1.36 24.29 -12.01
C GLY A 249 -1.06 25.76 -12.35
N LYS A 250 -0.75 26.53 -11.30
CA LYS A 250 0.25 27.62 -11.24
C LYS A 250 -0.01 28.85 -12.14
N ASP A 251 -0.59 29.89 -11.55
CA ASP A 251 -0.40 31.27 -12.03
C ASP A 251 1.07 31.67 -11.85
N GLY A 252 1.94 31.36 -12.82
CA GLY A 252 3.20 32.04 -13.19
C GLY A 252 4.24 32.47 -12.14
N GLY A 253 4.05 32.26 -10.83
CA GLY A 253 4.65 33.11 -9.79
C GLY A 253 4.73 32.46 -8.42
N GLY A 254 5.18 31.20 -8.34
CA GLY A 254 5.74 30.61 -7.10
C GLY A 254 4.93 30.78 -5.80
N GLY A 255 3.60 30.75 -5.85
CA GLY A 255 2.67 30.85 -4.72
C GLY A 255 1.25 30.46 -5.13
N GLY A 256 0.34 30.25 -4.18
CA GLY A 256 -1.08 29.95 -4.48
C GLY A 256 -1.44 28.46 -4.59
N TRP A 257 -0.53 27.55 -4.23
CA TRP A 257 -0.76 26.11 -4.31
C TRP A 257 -1.88 25.62 -3.41
N LEU A 258 -1.95 26.10 -2.18
CA LEU A 258 -2.99 25.72 -1.22
C LEU A 258 -4.33 26.33 -1.62
N LYS A 259 -4.35 27.58 -2.07
CA LYS A 259 -5.57 28.22 -2.54
C LYS A 259 -6.15 27.46 -3.72
N ALA A 260 -5.34 27.17 -4.74
CA ALA A 260 -5.75 26.35 -5.88
C ALA A 260 -6.22 24.96 -5.42
N ALA A 261 -5.48 24.29 -4.54
CA ALA A 261 -5.86 22.97 -4.03
C ALA A 261 -7.20 22.97 -3.30
N VAL A 262 -7.45 23.97 -2.45
CA VAL A 262 -8.70 24.11 -1.69
C VAL A 262 -9.86 24.43 -2.63
N SER A 263 -9.67 25.34 -3.60
CA SER A 263 -10.71 25.65 -4.59
C SER A 263 -11.04 24.43 -5.47
N THR A 264 -10.02 23.69 -5.93
CA THR A 264 -10.22 22.43 -6.65
C THR A 264 -10.93 21.40 -5.76
N PHE A 265 -10.56 21.29 -4.48
CA PHE A 265 -11.19 20.36 -3.54
C PHE A 265 -12.68 20.67 -3.34
N GLN A 266 -13.03 21.94 -3.10
CA GLN A 266 -14.43 22.36 -3.00
C GLN A 266 -15.22 22.04 -4.28
N ARG A 267 -14.63 22.32 -5.45
CA ARG A 267 -15.22 21.97 -6.74
C ARG A 267 -15.46 20.47 -6.87
N VAL A 268 -14.43 19.65 -6.63
CA VAL A 268 -14.52 18.19 -6.73
C VAL A 268 -15.56 17.62 -5.77
N VAL A 269 -15.61 18.09 -4.53
CA VAL A 269 -16.62 17.66 -3.54
C VAL A 269 -18.03 17.98 -4.03
N ARG A 270 -18.25 19.16 -4.59
CA ARG A 270 -19.55 19.53 -5.16
C ARG A 270 -19.89 18.67 -6.38
N ASP A 271 -18.95 18.51 -7.29
CA ASP A 271 -19.16 17.81 -8.57
C ASP A 271 -19.36 16.29 -8.37
N LEU A 272 -18.82 15.70 -7.28
CA LEU A 272 -19.05 14.30 -6.88
C LEU A 272 -20.36 14.07 -6.14
N HIS A 273 -21.14 15.12 -5.83
CA HIS A 273 -22.40 14.95 -5.13
C HIS A 273 -23.38 13.98 -5.81
N PRO A 274 -23.64 14.06 -7.14
CA PRO A 274 -24.52 13.12 -7.83
C PRO A 274 -24.06 11.67 -7.66
N PHE A 275 -22.75 11.42 -7.71
CA PHE A 275 -22.17 10.10 -7.50
C PHE A 275 -22.40 9.58 -6.08
N TRP A 276 -22.12 10.37 -5.03
CA TRP A 276 -22.37 9.91 -3.67
C TRP A 276 -23.87 9.71 -3.37
N LYS A 277 -24.74 10.52 -3.97
CA LYS A 277 -26.19 10.33 -3.88
C LYS A 277 -26.58 9.00 -4.50
N LEU A 278 -26.04 8.69 -5.68
CA LEU A 278 -26.26 7.41 -6.35
C LEU A 278 -25.78 6.22 -5.50
N MET A 279 -24.52 6.28 -5.03
CA MET A 279 -23.93 5.21 -4.22
C MET A 279 -24.65 4.99 -2.89
N SER A 280 -25.26 6.04 -2.31
CA SER A 280 -26.07 5.89 -1.09
C SER A 280 -27.30 5.00 -1.26
N GLY A 281 -27.75 4.77 -2.50
CA GLY A 281 -28.81 3.80 -2.79
C GLY A 281 -28.42 2.37 -2.38
N LEU A 282 -27.13 2.01 -2.50
CA LEU A 282 -26.63 0.68 -2.15
C LEU A 282 -26.67 0.37 -0.66
N GLU A 283 -26.83 1.38 0.21
CA GLU A 283 -26.97 1.18 1.67
C GLU A 283 -28.26 0.40 2.03
N ARG A 284 -29.21 0.29 1.08
CA ARG A 284 -30.42 -0.54 1.21
C ARG A 284 -30.12 -2.04 1.04
N ALA A 285 -29.04 -2.38 0.35
CA ALA A 285 -28.59 -3.75 0.13
C ALA A 285 -27.55 -4.16 1.19
N VAL A 286 -27.28 -5.47 1.32
CA VAL A 286 -26.19 -5.97 2.16
C VAL A 286 -24.84 -5.66 1.49
N VAL A 287 -24.18 -4.61 1.97
CA VAL A 287 -22.82 -4.22 1.55
C VAL A 287 -21.79 -5.06 2.31
N LEU A 288 -20.94 -5.76 1.56
CA LEU A 288 -19.87 -6.64 2.07
C LEU A 288 -18.53 -5.91 2.18
N GLU A 289 -18.18 -5.08 1.19
CA GLU A 289 -16.91 -4.33 1.16
C GLU A 289 -17.10 -2.93 0.53
N GLY A 290 -16.24 -1.98 0.94
CA GLY A 290 -16.19 -0.60 0.46
C GLY A 290 -16.92 0.41 1.38
N ALA A 291 -16.31 1.57 1.61
CA ALA A 291 -16.80 2.61 2.52
C ALA A 291 -17.46 3.77 1.76
N ALA A 292 -18.37 4.51 2.40
CA ALA A 292 -19.16 5.64 1.84
C ALA A 292 -18.47 6.49 0.73
N GLY A 293 -17.18 6.83 0.90
CA GLY A 293 -16.41 7.65 -0.04
C GLY A 293 -15.70 6.93 -1.20
N ASP A 294 -15.69 5.59 -1.22
CA ASP A 294 -14.96 4.80 -2.22
C ASP A 294 -15.74 4.69 -3.54
N ALA A 295 -15.02 4.62 -4.66
CA ALA A 295 -15.57 4.47 -6.02
C ALA A 295 -16.16 3.08 -6.31
N HIS A 296 -16.06 2.15 -5.36
CA HIS A 296 -16.51 0.77 -5.50
C HIS A 296 -17.26 0.27 -4.27
N ARG A 297 -18.13 -0.72 -4.47
CA ARG A 297 -18.79 -1.50 -3.42
C ARG A 297 -18.89 -2.95 -3.84
N ARG A 298 -18.73 -3.85 -2.87
CA ARG A 298 -19.12 -5.24 -3.02
C ARG A 298 -20.44 -5.46 -2.29
N VAL A 299 -21.47 -5.90 -2.99
CA VAL A 299 -22.80 -6.18 -2.42
C VAL A 299 -23.14 -7.66 -2.58
N ALA A 300 -23.90 -8.21 -1.64
CA ALA A 300 -24.40 -9.58 -1.77
C ALA A 300 -25.46 -9.66 -2.86
N VAL A 301 -25.47 -10.76 -3.62
CA VAL A 301 -26.54 -11.11 -4.57
C VAL A 301 -27.30 -12.33 -4.07
N SER A 302 -26.56 -13.34 -3.63
CA SER A 302 -27.07 -14.57 -3.02
C SER A 302 -26.17 -14.98 -1.86
N ARG A 303 -26.33 -16.21 -1.37
CA ARG A 303 -25.48 -16.78 -0.31
C ARG A 303 -24.01 -16.94 -0.76
N SER A 304 -23.81 -17.41 -1.98
CA SER A 304 -22.51 -17.77 -2.60
C SER A 304 -22.04 -16.77 -3.66
N VAL A 305 -22.90 -15.83 -4.07
CA VAL A 305 -22.59 -14.84 -5.11
C VAL A 305 -22.63 -13.42 -4.56
N SER A 306 -21.62 -12.65 -4.93
CA SER A 306 -21.53 -11.21 -4.65
C SER A 306 -21.20 -10.44 -5.93
N LEU A 307 -21.56 -9.17 -5.94
CA LEU A 307 -21.38 -8.25 -7.04
C LEU A 307 -20.44 -7.13 -6.62
N HIS A 308 -19.31 -7.00 -7.31
CA HIS A 308 -18.45 -5.83 -7.20
C HIS A 308 -18.86 -4.80 -8.25
N VAL A 309 -19.31 -3.65 -7.76
CA VAL A 309 -19.73 -2.49 -8.55
C VAL A 309 -18.65 -1.43 -8.39
N GLU A 310 -18.07 -0.99 -9.50
CA GLU A 310 -17.04 0.04 -9.54
C GLU A 310 -17.45 1.14 -10.52
N PHE A 311 -17.18 2.40 -10.18
CA PHE A 311 -17.32 3.53 -11.08
C PHE A 311 -15.94 4.02 -11.51
N PRO A 312 -15.43 3.59 -12.68
CA PRO A 312 -14.19 4.12 -13.24
C PRO A 312 -14.26 5.64 -13.48
N GLU A 313 -15.46 6.18 -13.72
CA GLU A 313 -15.70 7.61 -13.93
C GLU A 313 -16.72 8.18 -12.92
N PRO A 314 -16.32 8.45 -11.66
CA PRO A 314 -17.22 8.96 -10.62
C PRO A 314 -17.76 10.37 -10.88
N LEU A 315 -17.11 11.18 -11.72
CA LEU A 315 -17.60 12.51 -12.10
C LEU A 315 -18.71 12.46 -13.17
N ALA A 316 -18.84 11.34 -13.87
CA ALA A 316 -19.86 11.10 -14.88
C ALA A 316 -20.59 9.77 -14.60
N PRO A 317 -21.24 9.62 -13.42
CA PRO A 317 -21.84 8.35 -13.01
C PRO A 317 -23.11 7.99 -13.82
N LEU A 318 -23.59 8.89 -14.67
CA LEU A 318 -24.80 8.76 -15.47
C LEU A 318 -24.56 9.34 -16.89
N PRO A 319 -25.32 8.86 -17.90
CA PRO A 319 -26.22 7.72 -17.84
C PRO A 319 -25.45 6.40 -17.65
N PHE A 320 -26.13 5.35 -17.19
CA PHE A 320 -25.49 4.06 -17.02
C PHE A 320 -25.09 3.44 -18.36
N THR A 321 -23.90 2.86 -18.37
CA THR A 321 -23.34 2.15 -19.53
C THR A 321 -22.75 0.82 -19.08
N PRO A 322 -22.45 -0.11 -20.01
CA PRO A 322 -21.78 -1.37 -19.66
C PRO A 322 -20.41 -1.20 -18.97
N SER A 323 -19.78 -0.02 -19.09
CA SER A 323 -18.48 0.29 -18.48
C SER A 323 -18.57 1.24 -17.27
N ASN A 324 -19.74 1.82 -16.99
CA ASN A 324 -19.93 2.72 -15.85
C ASN A 324 -21.40 2.62 -15.36
N PRO A 325 -21.67 1.85 -14.29
CA PRO A 325 -20.71 1.12 -13.47
C PRO A 325 -20.11 -0.10 -14.18
N ALA A 326 -18.82 -0.35 -13.93
CA ALA A 326 -18.18 -1.61 -14.22
C ALA A 326 -18.61 -2.66 -13.17
N ILE A 327 -19.01 -3.84 -13.66
CA ILE A 327 -19.60 -4.90 -12.83
C ILE A 327 -18.73 -6.16 -12.91
N THR A 328 -18.43 -6.75 -11.76
CA THR A 328 -17.73 -8.03 -11.66
C THR A 328 -18.44 -8.93 -10.66
N LEU A 329 -18.84 -10.12 -11.10
CA LEU A 329 -19.44 -11.14 -10.24
C LEU A 329 -18.37 -12.01 -9.59
N LEU A 330 -18.58 -12.37 -8.32
CA LEU A 330 -17.72 -13.30 -7.59
C LEU A 330 -18.57 -14.39 -6.95
N GLY A 331 -18.22 -15.65 -7.22
CA GLY A 331 -18.91 -16.84 -6.73
C GLY A 331 -18.57 -18.07 -7.57
N PRO A 332 -19.27 -19.20 -7.39
CA PRO A 332 -19.12 -20.40 -8.21
C PRO A 332 -19.31 -20.14 -9.70
N ALA A 333 -18.45 -20.73 -10.54
CA ALA A 333 -18.46 -20.48 -12.00
C ALA A 333 -19.81 -20.76 -12.66
N GLY A 334 -20.52 -21.82 -12.23
CA GLY A 334 -21.85 -22.16 -12.76
C GLY A 334 -22.90 -21.08 -12.48
N GLU A 335 -22.92 -20.53 -11.27
CA GLU A 335 -23.86 -19.45 -10.90
C GLU A 335 -23.49 -18.12 -11.57
N VAL A 336 -22.19 -17.80 -11.60
CA VAL A 336 -21.67 -16.56 -12.20
C VAL A 336 -21.95 -16.52 -13.70
N THR A 337 -21.66 -17.58 -14.44
CA THR A 337 -21.86 -17.64 -15.91
C THR A 337 -23.31 -17.36 -16.30
N GLY A 338 -24.26 -17.87 -15.53
CA GLY A 338 -25.69 -17.61 -15.75
C GLY A 338 -26.06 -16.14 -15.55
N LEU A 339 -25.50 -15.49 -14.54
CA LEU A 339 -25.73 -14.06 -14.27
C LEU A 339 -25.01 -13.15 -15.29
N GLU A 340 -23.80 -13.50 -15.73
CA GLU A 340 -23.08 -12.78 -16.79
C GLU A 340 -23.84 -12.79 -18.12
N THR A 341 -24.49 -13.92 -18.43
CA THR A 341 -25.35 -14.05 -19.61
C THR A 341 -26.57 -13.10 -19.51
N LYS A 342 -27.20 -13.01 -18.33
CA LYS A 342 -28.31 -12.08 -18.08
C LYS A 342 -27.87 -10.61 -18.19
N ILE A 343 -26.73 -10.26 -17.60
CA ILE A 343 -26.14 -8.92 -17.68
C ILE A 343 -25.86 -8.54 -19.14
N SER A 344 -25.28 -9.46 -19.91
CA SER A 344 -24.99 -9.22 -21.34
C SER A 344 -26.26 -9.03 -22.15
N ALA A 345 -27.28 -9.85 -21.91
CA ALA A 345 -28.58 -9.73 -22.57
C ALA A 345 -29.31 -8.44 -22.19
N PHE A 346 -29.25 -8.03 -20.91
CA PHE A 346 -29.80 -6.77 -20.43
C PHE A 346 -29.20 -5.61 -21.23
N TRP A 347 -27.88 -5.48 -21.27
CA TRP A 347 -27.23 -4.37 -21.98
C TRP A 347 -27.46 -4.39 -23.50
N ALA A 348 -27.58 -5.57 -24.11
CA ALA A 348 -27.91 -5.68 -25.53
C ALA A 348 -29.32 -5.16 -25.85
N GLY A 349 -30.27 -5.31 -24.92
CA GLY A 349 -31.65 -4.84 -25.06
C GLY A 349 -31.93 -3.47 -24.43
N HIS A 350 -30.98 -2.91 -23.66
CA HIS A 350 -31.19 -1.67 -22.92
C HIS A 350 -31.04 -0.45 -23.85
N PRO A 351 -32.08 0.37 -24.03
CA PRO A 351 -31.99 1.55 -24.88
C PRO A 351 -30.94 2.52 -24.36
N SER A 352 -30.11 3.06 -25.26
CA SER A 352 -29.17 4.12 -24.89
C SER A 352 -29.95 5.38 -24.47
N GLY A 353 -29.64 5.93 -23.29
CA GLY A 353 -30.24 7.17 -22.79
C GLY A 353 -31.52 7.01 -21.97
N THR A 354 -31.79 5.81 -21.44
CA THR A 354 -32.76 5.63 -20.34
C THR A 354 -32.36 6.53 -19.15
N PRO A 355 -33.30 7.31 -18.59
CA PRO A 355 -33.01 8.22 -17.47
C PRO A 355 -32.97 7.46 -16.14
N GLU A 356 -32.38 6.26 -16.13
CA GLU A 356 -32.29 5.45 -14.93
C GLU A 356 -31.31 6.11 -13.97
N THR A 357 -31.82 6.48 -12.80
CA THR A 357 -31.05 7.13 -11.73
C THR A 357 -31.01 6.28 -10.46
N ASP A 358 -31.69 5.14 -10.47
CA ASP A 358 -31.72 4.18 -9.36
C ASP A 358 -30.73 3.05 -9.65
N LEU A 359 -29.54 3.14 -9.03
CA LEU A 359 -28.51 2.11 -9.17
C LEU A 359 -29.00 0.74 -8.67
N VAL A 360 -29.77 0.68 -7.59
CA VAL A 360 -30.27 -0.62 -7.09
C VAL A 360 -31.27 -1.21 -8.07
N GLY A 361 -32.21 -0.39 -8.56
CA GLY A 361 -33.18 -0.80 -9.59
C GLY A 361 -32.52 -1.33 -10.86
N LEU A 362 -31.47 -0.67 -11.33
CA LEU A 362 -30.66 -1.13 -12.47
C LEU A 362 -30.07 -2.51 -12.19
N LEU A 363 -29.35 -2.65 -11.07
CA LEU A 363 -28.67 -3.89 -10.71
C LEU A 363 -29.65 -5.07 -10.57
N GLU A 364 -30.79 -4.85 -9.92
CA GLU A 364 -31.83 -5.88 -9.77
C GLU A 364 -32.45 -6.28 -11.11
N SER A 365 -32.66 -5.32 -12.01
CA SER A 365 -33.17 -5.57 -13.36
C SER A 365 -32.17 -6.36 -14.20
N MET A 366 -30.88 -6.02 -14.10
CA MET A 366 -29.77 -6.73 -14.76
C MET A 366 -29.64 -8.18 -14.30
N LEU A 367 -29.76 -8.41 -12.98
CA LEU A 367 -29.63 -9.74 -12.38
C LEU A 367 -30.92 -10.58 -12.53
N GLY A 368 -32.05 -9.92 -12.76
CA GLY A 368 -33.39 -10.53 -12.72
C GLY A 368 -33.75 -11.05 -11.33
N ALA A 369 -33.21 -10.43 -10.27
CA ALA A 369 -33.38 -10.82 -8.88
C ALA A 369 -33.26 -9.60 -7.96
N ARG A 370 -33.92 -9.63 -6.81
CA ARG A 370 -33.78 -8.59 -5.78
C ARG A 370 -32.49 -8.79 -4.98
N LEU A 371 -31.82 -7.69 -4.64
CA LEU A 371 -30.66 -7.73 -3.76
C LEU A 371 -31.13 -8.00 -2.32
N PRO A 372 -30.38 -8.80 -1.53
CA PRO A 372 -30.65 -8.97 -0.11
C PRO A 372 -30.66 -7.62 0.61
N LEU A 373 -31.68 -7.37 1.42
CA LEU A 373 -31.82 -6.12 2.16
C LEU A 373 -30.90 -6.08 3.38
N SER A 374 -30.30 -4.92 3.65
CA SER A 374 -29.60 -4.67 4.92
C SER A 374 -30.62 -4.66 6.06
N SER A 375 -30.37 -5.40 7.15
CA SER A 375 -31.32 -5.53 8.26
C SER A 375 -31.46 -4.21 9.02
N GLY A 376 -32.41 -3.39 8.57
CA GLY A 376 -32.79 -2.09 9.13
C GLY A 376 -34.16 -1.58 8.64
N ALA A 377 -34.87 -2.35 7.83
CA ALA A 377 -36.23 -2.05 7.37
C ALA A 377 -37.11 -3.31 7.51
N GLY A 378 -37.91 -3.37 8.57
CA GLY A 378 -38.97 -4.35 8.75
C GLY A 378 -38.56 -5.65 9.44
N SER A 379 -38.84 -5.72 10.74
CA SER A 379 -38.89 -6.95 11.52
C SER A 379 -39.88 -7.96 10.91
N GLY A 380 -39.50 -9.24 10.82
CA GLY A 380 -40.48 -10.33 10.80
C GLY A 380 -40.30 -11.50 9.82
N SER A 381 -39.11 -11.80 9.29
CA SER A 381 -38.86 -13.12 8.68
C SER A 381 -38.03 -14.00 9.63
N PRO A 382 -38.32 -15.32 9.70
CA PRO A 382 -37.77 -16.20 10.73
C PRO A 382 -36.24 -16.23 10.67
N GLU A 383 -35.59 -16.38 11.83
CA GLU A 383 -34.17 -16.72 12.05
C GLU A 383 -33.73 -18.05 11.38
N ALA A 384 -34.41 -18.49 10.33
CA ALA A 384 -34.14 -19.72 9.62
C ALA A 384 -33.07 -19.49 8.52
N ASP A 385 -31.95 -20.19 8.69
CA ASP A 385 -30.85 -20.38 7.74
C ASP A 385 -30.18 -19.12 7.22
N LYS A 386 -29.65 -18.30 8.13
CA LYS A 386 -28.50 -17.49 7.75
C LYS A 386 -27.32 -18.43 7.45
N PRO A 387 -26.63 -18.28 6.32
CA PRO A 387 -25.47 -19.09 6.04
C PRO A 387 -24.42 -18.83 7.13
N ILE A 388 -23.74 -19.88 7.56
CA ILE A 388 -22.65 -19.78 8.54
C ILE A 388 -21.32 -20.08 7.88
N CYS A 389 -20.27 -19.41 8.35
CA CYS A 389 -18.91 -19.67 7.90
C CYS A 389 -18.44 -21.04 8.40
N GLY A 390 -17.92 -21.89 7.51
CA GLY A 390 -17.39 -23.21 7.85
C GLY A 390 -16.10 -23.19 8.68
N ILE A 391 -15.53 -22.04 9.00
CA ILE A 391 -14.33 -21.94 9.85
C ILE A 391 -14.68 -21.36 11.22
N CYS A 392 -15.32 -20.19 11.25
CA CYS A 392 -15.60 -19.49 12.51
C CYS A 392 -17.04 -19.69 13.02
N TYR A 393 -17.92 -20.34 12.24
CA TYR A 393 -19.32 -20.61 12.58
C TYR A 393 -20.20 -19.36 12.83
N SER A 394 -19.71 -18.18 12.46
CA SER A 394 -20.48 -16.93 12.49
C SER A 394 -21.30 -16.72 11.22
N ASP A 395 -22.36 -15.92 11.30
CA ASP A 395 -23.19 -15.50 10.17
C ASP A 395 -22.36 -14.95 9.00
N ILE A 396 -22.71 -15.34 7.78
CA ILE A 396 -22.07 -14.89 6.55
C ILE A 396 -23.08 -14.73 5.41
N LEU A 397 -22.88 -13.70 4.58
CA LEU A 397 -23.55 -13.55 3.30
C LEU A 397 -22.53 -13.15 2.23
N GLY A 398 -22.64 -13.70 1.01
CA GLY A 398 -21.65 -13.50 -0.04
C GLY A 398 -20.27 -14.05 0.31
N GLY A 399 -20.25 -15.16 1.05
CA GLY A 399 -19.04 -15.89 1.42
C GLY A 399 -18.36 -16.54 0.22
N ILE A 400 -17.11 -16.96 0.41
CA ILE A 400 -16.37 -17.70 -0.61
C ILE A 400 -16.74 -19.17 -0.50
N SER A 401 -17.11 -19.81 -1.60
CA SER A 401 -17.30 -21.26 -1.70
C SER A 401 -16.31 -21.87 -2.69
N CYS A 402 -16.09 -23.19 -2.60
CA CYS A 402 -15.30 -23.93 -3.59
C CYS A 402 -16.10 -24.25 -4.86
N GLU A 403 -15.43 -24.82 -5.86
CA GLU A 403 -16.07 -25.19 -7.14
C GLU A 403 -16.91 -26.47 -7.08
N ASN A 404 -16.82 -27.25 -5.99
CA ASN A 404 -17.57 -28.48 -5.85
C ASN A 404 -19.06 -28.22 -5.60
N PRO A 405 -19.97 -28.60 -6.51
CA PRO A 405 -21.40 -28.36 -6.35
C PRO A 405 -22.04 -29.20 -5.23
N LYS A 406 -21.35 -30.21 -4.71
CA LYS A 406 -21.79 -31.02 -3.56
C LYS A 406 -21.32 -30.44 -2.22
N CYS A 407 -20.48 -29.41 -2.24
CA CYS A 407 -19.96 -28.75 -1.05
C CYS A 407 -20.70 -27.43 -0.85
N ASP A 408 -21.42 -27.30 0.26
CA ASP A 408 -22.26 -26.14 0.57
C ASP A 408 -21.64 -25.24 1.66
N TYR A 409 -20.34 -25.39 1.92
CA TYR A 409 -19.64 -24.58 2.91
C TYR A 409 -19.23 -23.22 2.33
N LEU A 410 -19.48 -22.17 3.11
CA LEU A 410 -19.08 -20.79 2.83
C LEU A 410 -18.00 -20.35 3.81
N PHE A 411 -17.13 -19.45 3.40
CA PHE A 411 -16.06 -18.93 4.24
C PHE A 411 -16.00 -17.41 4.18
N HIS A 412 -15.80 -16.75 5.33
CA HIS A 412 -15.40 -15.35 5.34
C HIS A 412 -14.06 -15.23 4.64
N LYS A 413 -13.84 -14.11 3.95
CA LYS A 413 -12.59 -13.85 3.24
C LYS A 413 -11.41 -13.91 4.20
N GLU A 414 -11.53 -13.33 5.38
CA GLU A 414 -10.51 -13.28 6.42
C GLU A 414 -10.20 -14.70 6.94
N CYS A 415 -11.25 -15.47 7.27
CA CYS A 415 -11.10 -16.84 7.75
C CYS A 415 -10.43 -17.75 6.71
N LEU A 416 -10.86 -17.68 5.45
CA LEU A 416 -10.27 -18.47 4.38
C LEU A 416 -8.83 -18.05 4.09
N LEU A 417 -8.55 -16.75 4.12
CA LEU A 417 -7.20 -16.23 3.89
C LEU A 417 -6.23 -16.72 4.96
N GLU A 418 -6.62 -16.66 6.24
CA GLU A 418 -5.80 -17.17 7.34
C GLU A 418 -5.56 -18.68 7.20
N TRP A 419 -6.60 -19.45 6.83
CA TRP A 419 -6.47 -20.88 6.55
C TRP A 419 -5.47 -21.15 5.41
N LEU A 420 -5.63 -20.52 4.25
CA LEU A 420 -4.75 -20.71 3.09
C LEU A 420 -3.31 -20.24 3.36
N GLN A 421 -3.10 -19.26 4.24
CA GLN A 421 -1.76 -18.84 4.66
C GLN A 421 -1.08 -19.85 5.59
N SER A 422 -1.87 -20.62 6.35
CA SER A 422 -1.35 -21.66 7.24
C SER A 422 -1.05 -22.98 6.53
N ASP A 423 -1.70 -23.24 5.40
CA ASP A 423 -1.54 -24.46 4.62
C ASP A 423 -0.30 -24.43 3.71
N GLN A 424 0.55 -25.44 3.83
CA GLN A 424 1.79 -25.56 3.06
C GLN A 424 1.55 -25.88 1.58
N SER A 425 0.37 -26.39 1.23
CA SER A 425 0.02 -26.72 -0.16
C SER A 425 -0.50 -25.52 -0.96
N SER A 426 -0.95 -24.49 -0.25
CA SER A 426 -1.50 -23.27 -0.82
C SER A 426 -0.43 -22.41 -1.48
N ARG A 427 -0.81 -21.74 -2.57
CA ARG A 427 0.07 -20.90 -3.37
C ARG A 427 -0.50 -19.50 -3.51
N GLN A 428 0.34 -18.50 -3.30
CA GLN A 428 0.00 -17.11 -3.58
C GLN A 428 0.57 -16.69 -4.94
N THR A 429 -0.27 -16.12 -5.79
CA THR A 429 0.16 -15.40 -7.00
C THR A 429 -0.42 -13.99 -6.95
N PHE A 430 0.45 -12.97 -6.90
CA PHE A 430 0.08 -11.57 -6.68
C PHE A 430 -0.83 -11.41 -5.45
N ASN A 431 -2.07 -10.98 -5.67
CA ASN A 431 -3.09 -10.75 -4.66
C ASN A 431 -4.15 -11.88 -4.63
N THR A 432 -3.82 -13.06 -5.16
CA THR A 432 -4.73 -14.21 -5.21
C THR A 432 -4.08 -15.43 -4.58
N TRP A 433 -4.80 -16.06 -3.64
CA TRP A 433 -4.45 -17.32 -3.00
C TRP A 433 -5.22 -18.46 -3.67
N PHE A 434 -4.49 -19.52 -3.98
CA PHE A 434 -5.00 -20.76 -4.56
C PHE A 434 -4.69 -21.89 -3.57
N GLY A 435 -5.70 -22.68 -3.24
CA GLY A 435 -5.50 -23.86 -2.41
C GLY A 435 -6.68 -24.80 -2.50
N VAL A 436 -6.90 -25.56 -1.44
CA VAL A 436 -7.94 -26.59 -1.36
C VAL A 436 -8.97 -26.23 -0.30
N CYS A 437 -10.23 -26.56 -0.58
CA CYS A 437 -11.33 -26.38 0.36
C CYS A 437 -11.07 -27.16 1.66
N PRO A 438 -11.26 -26.56 2.86
CA PRO A 438 -11.04 -27.25 4.14
C PRO A 438 -11.90 -28.51 4.34
N TYR A 439 -13.00 -28.64 3.60
CA TYR A 439 -14.00 -29.70 3.80
C TYR A 439 -13.97 -30.79 2.72
N CYS A 440 -13.90 -30.41 1.44
CA CYS A 440 -13.94 -31.37 0.34
C CYS A 440 -12.62 -31.52 -0.43
N SER A 441 -11.60 -30.72 -0.09
CA SER A 441 -10.29 -30.69 -0.76
C SER A 441 -10.31 -30.29 -2.24
N ASP A 442 -11.46 -29.90 -2.81
CA ASP A 442 -11.53 -29.36 -4.16
C ASP A 442 -10.96 -27.94 -4.24
N PRO A 443 -10.54 -27.49 -5.43
CA PRO A 443 -9.92 -26.18 -5.61
C PRO A 443 -10.78 -25.03 -5.06
N ILE A 444 -10.13 -24.11 -4.34
CA ILE A 444 -10.74 -22.88 -3.85
C ILE A 444 -9.77 -21.71 -4.05
N VAL A 445 -10.33 -20.55 -4.40
CA VAL A 445 -9.56 -19.34 -4.72
C VAL A 445 -10.04 -18.19 -3.84
N CYS A 446 -9.10 -17.48 -3.22
CA CYS A 446 -9.38 -16.31 -2.40
C CYS A 446 -8.57 -15.10 -2.89
N LYS A 447 -9.25 -14.02 -3.29
CA LYS A 447 -8.60 -12.77 -3.73
C LYS A 447 -8.48 -11.79 -2.57
N THR A 448 -7.27 -11.33 -2.28
CA THR A 448 -7.03 -10.17 -1.41
C THR A 448 -7.20 -8.92 -2.26
N VAL A 449 -8.13 -8.03 -1.87
CA VAL A 449 -8.25 -6.72 -2.51
C VAL A 449 -7.18 -5.81 -1.89
N LEU A 450 -6.56 -4.95 -2.72
CA LEU A 450 -5.62 -3.91 -2.29
C LEU A 450 -6.35 -2.74 -1.64
#